data_AF-A0A926DRW3-F1
#
_entry.id   AF-A0A926DRW3-F1
#
_cell.length_a   1.000
_cell.length_b   1.000
_cell.length_c   1.000
_cell.angle_alpha   90.00
_cell.angle_beta   90.00
_cell.angle_gamma   90.00
#
_symmetry.space_group_name_H-M   'P 1'
#
loop_
_entity.id
_entity.type
_entity.pdbx_description
1 polymer ?
#
loop_
_entity_poly.entity_id
_entity_poly.type
_entity_poly.pdbx_seq_one_letter_code
_entity_poly.pdbx_strand_id
1 'polypeptide(L)'
;MSPGIWEIDIHNLNQYQAKIRIESQLRRADRAVYVLRIIHGYNQGTALKDMIRTQFSGHQKVKRIVPGSNPGVTELILREL
;
A
#
# COMPACT_ATOMS: atom_id res chain seq x y z
N MET A 1 16.55 -6.82 -1.59
CA MET A 1 15.62 -5.96 -0.80
C MET A 1 16.20 -4.56 -0.83
N SER A 2 15.52 -3.61 -1.45
CA SER A 2 15.96 -2.21 -1.39
C SER A 2 15.80 -1.70 0.04
N PRO A 3 16.79 -1.04 0.64
CA PRO A 3 16.66 -0.52 2.00
C PRO A 3 15.44 0.41 2.08
N GLY A 4 14.55 0.14 3.03
CA GLY A 4 13.39 0.97 3.33
C GLY A 4 12.09 0.72 2.56
N ILE A 5 12.06 -0.25 1.63
CA ILE A 5 10.81 -0.66 0.97
C ILE A 5 10.27 -1.94 1.63
N TRP A 6 9.06 -1.88 2.16
CA TRP A 6 8.31 -3.04 2.63
C TRP A 6 7.24 -3.40 1.61
N GLU A 7 7.30 -4.60 1.03
CA GLU A 7 6.35 -5.08 0.04
C GLU A 7 5.31 -6.03 0.65
N ILE A 8 4.02 -5.81 0.34
CA ILE A 8 2.92 -6.66 0.78
C ILE A 8 2.04 -7.05 -0.41
N ASP A 9 1.65 -8.32 -0.46
CA ASP A 9 0.73 -8.83 -1.46
C ASP A 9 -0.70 -8.97 -0.91
N ILE A 10 -1.66 -8.48 -1.67
CA ILE A 10 -3.11 -8.50 -1.40
C ILE A 10 -3.94 -8.91 -2.63
N HIS A 11 -3.35 -9.37 -3.74
CA HIS A 11 -4.06 -9.51 -5.03
C HIS A 11 -5.27 -10.47 -5.01
N ASN A 12 -5.29 -11.45 -4.11
CA ASN A 12 -6.40 -12.40 -3.94
C ASN A 12 -7.35 -12.05 -2.79
N LEU A 13 -7.20 -10.88 -2.18
CA LEU A 13 -8.02 -10.46 -1.06
C LEU A 13 -9.21 -9.63 -1.52
N ASN A 14 -10.34 -9.78 -0.84
CA ASN A 14 -11.42 -8.81 -0.99
C ASN A 14 -11.03 -7.47 -0.31
N GLN A 15 -11.79 -6.40 -0.58
CA GLN A 15 -11.49 -5.07 -0.06
C GLN A 15 -11.38 -5.01 1.47
N TYR A 16 -12.22 -5.75 2.20
CA TYR A 16 -12.19 -5.79 3.65
C TYR A 16 -10.90 -6.44 4.19
N GLN A 17 -10.56 -7.62 3.68
CA GLN A 17 -9.33 -8.32 4.04
C GLN A 17 -8.07 -7.52 3.67
N ALA A 18 -8.07 -6.92 2.48
CA ALA A 18 -7.00 -6.05 2.02
C ALA A 18 -6.80 -4.84 2.95
N LYS A 19 -7.89 -4.17 3.34
CA LYS A 19 -7.85 -3.04 4.27
C LYS A 19 -7.23 -3.43 5.61
N ILE A 20 -7.73 -4.50 6.25
CA ILE A 20 -7.19 -4.99 7.53
C ILE A 20 -5.70 -5.32 7.41
N ARG A 21 -5.32 -5.97 6.31
CA ARG A 21 -3.92 -6.32 6.06
C ARG A 21 -3.07 -5.05 5.96
N ILE A 22 -3.44 -4.08 5.12
CA ILE A 22 -2.69 -2.82 4.96
C ILE A 22 -2.59 -2.08 6.31
N GLU A 23 -3.68 -1.95 7.05
CA GLU A 23 -3.68 -1.30 8.38
C GLU A 23 -2.72 -2.00 9.36
N SER A 24 -2.72 -3.34 9.38
CA SER A 24 -1.81 -4.11 10.23
C SER A 24 -0.33 -3.83 9.89
N GLN A 25 -0.02 -3.70 8.60
CA GLN A 25 1.34 -3.42 8.13
C GLN A 25 1.73 -1.98 8.40
N LEU A 26 0.83 -1.02 8.22
CA LEU A 26 1.05 0.38 8.62
C LEU A 26 1.31 0.48 10.13
N ARG A 27 0.59 -0.26 10.98
CA ARG A 27 0.88 -0.29 12.42
C ARG A 27 2.28 -0.81 12.72
N ARG A 28 2.70 -1.88 12.05
CA ARG A 28 4.03 -2.50 12.22
C ARG A 28 5.17 -1.71 11.57
N ALA A 29 4.89 -0.88 10.58
CA ALA A 29 5.91 -0.07 9.91
C ALA A 29 6.56 0.90 10.91
N ASP A 30 7.87 0.72 11.09
CA ASP A 30 8.72 1.54 11.96
C ASP A 30 9.45 2.62 11.15
N ARG A 31 10.41 3.29 11.81
CA ARG A 31 11.19 4.38 11.21
C ARG A 31 12.08 3.94 10.04
N ALA A 32 12.42 2.66 9.92
CA ALA A 32 13.24 2.16 8.83
C ALA A 32 12.44 1.96 7.53
N VAL A 33 11.11 2.01 7.59
CA VAL A 33 10.21 1.81 6.44
C VAL A 33 9.83 3.14 5.84
N TYR A 34 10.31 3.39 4.62
CA TYR A 34 10.05 4.61 3.86
C TYR A 34 8.85 4.44 2.93
N VAL A 35 8.68 3.26 2.35
CA VAL A 35 7.61 2.94 1.41
C VAL A 35 6.97 1.61 1.78
N LEU A 36 5.64 1.60 1.89
CA LEU A 36 4.85 0.38 1.89
C LEU A 36 4.33 0.15 0.47
N ARG A 37 4.91 -0.81 -0.24
CA ARG A 37 4.51 -1.20 -1.59
C ARG A 37 3.43 -2.27 -1.52
N ILE A 38 2.31 -2.01 -2.17
CA ILE A 38 1.13 -2.87 -2.15
C ILE A 38 0.94 -3.47 -3.53
N ILE A 39 1.08 -4.79 -3.64
CA ILE A 39 0.77 -5.56 -4.84
C ILE A 39 -0.71 -5.98 -4.75
N HIS A 40 -1.54 -5.43 -5.62
CA HIS A 40 -2.97 -5.72 -5.65
C HIS A 40 -3.43 -6.34 -6.97
N GLY A 41 -2.54 -6.46 -7.97
CA GLY A 41 -2.89 -6.95 -9.30
C GLY A 41 -3.76 -5.97 -10.09
N TYR A 42 -3.90 -6.21 -11.39
CA TYR A 42 -4.66 -5.33 -12.28
C TYR A 42 -5.59 -6.08 -13.26
N ASN A 43 -5.64 -7.42 -13.18
CA ASN A 43 -6.42 -8.24 -14.11
C ASN A 43 -7.92 -8.31 -13.75
N GLN A 44 -8.26 -8.15 -12.47
CA GLN A 44 -9.63 -8.26 -11.95
C GLN A 44 -10.31 -6.88 -11.74
N GLY A 45 -9.83 -5.85 -12.45
CA GLY A 45 -10.30 -4.47 -12.32
C GLY A 45 -9.55 -3.65 -11.27
N THR A 46 -10.15 -2.53 -10.85
CA THR A 46 -9.48 -1.49 -10.04
C THR A 46 -9.98 -1.40 -8.60
N ALA A 47 -10.90 -2.26 -8.17
CA ALA A 47 -11.57 -2.14 -6.86
C ALA A 47 -10.59 -2.05 -5.67
N LEU A 48 -9.49 -2.80 -5.68
CA LEU A 48 -8.46 -2.71 -4.64
C LEU A 48 -7.64 -1.42 -4.76
N LYS A 49 -7.25 -1.04 -5.97
CA LYS A 49 -6.52 0.22 -6.24
C LYS A 49 -7.32 1.44 -5.75
N ASP A 50 -8.61 1.48 -6.06
CA ASP A 50 -9.49 2.58 -5.70
C ASP A 50 -9.77 2.59 -4.19
N MET A 51 -9.90 1.41 -3.58
CA MET A 51 -10.00 1.27 -2.12
C MET A 51 -8.74 1.81 -1.43
N ILE A 52 -7.54 1.45 -1.91
CA ILE A 52 -6.29 1.95 -1.31
C ILE A 52 -6.26 3.48 -1.34
N ARG A 53 -6.59 4.08 -2.48
CA ARG A 53 -6.60 5.55 -2.64
C ARG A 53 -7.62 6.22 -1.71
N THR A 54 -8.84 5.69 -1.65
CA THR A 54 -9.94 6.30 -0.87
C THR A 54 -9.77 6.12 0.63
N GLN A 55 -9.35 4.94 1.10
CA GLN A 55 -9.27 4.62 2.53
C GLN A 55 -8.01 5.15 3.21
N PHE A 56 -6.89 5.27 2.48
CA PHE A 56 -5.60 5.67 3.07
C PHE A 56 -5.16 7.09 2.70
N SER A 57 -5.93 7.81 1.89
CA SER A 57 -5.74 9.26 1.72
C SER A 57 -5.97 9.97 3.05
N GLY A 58 -4.99 10.73 3.52
CA GLY A 58 -5.05 11.40 4.83
C GLY A 58 -4.76 10.51 6.04
N HIS A 59 -4.39 9.24 5.85
CA HIS A 59 -3.98 8.38 6.96
C HIS A 59 -2.71 8.92 7.64
N GLN A 60 -2.65 8.95 8.98
CA GLN A 60 -1.57 9.61 9.74
C GLN A 60 -0.13 9.20 9.37
N LYS A 61 0.06 7.93 8.97
CA LYS A 61 1.37 7.38 8.56
C LYS A 61 1.66 7.52 7.07
N VAL A 62 0.68 7.89 6.25
CA VAL A 62 0.81 7.95 4.78
C VAL A 62 0.96 9.41 4.37
N LYS A 63 2.15 9.76 3.88
CA LYS A 63 2.45 11.09 3.35
C LYS A 63 1.90 11.27 1.95
N ARG A 64 2.08 10.26 1.09
CA ARG A 64 1.60 10.27 -0.30
C ARG A 64 1.21 8.88 -0.75
N ILE A 65 0.28 8.82 -1.69
CA ILE A 65 -0.08 7.60 -2.41
C ILE A 65 0.35 7.81 -3.86
N VAL A 66 1.25 6.98 -4.35
CA VAL A 66 1.76 7.07 -5.72
C VAL A 66 1.51 5.75 -6.47
N PRO A 67 1.25 5.81 -7.79
CA PRO A 67 1.26 4.60 -8.61
C PRO A 67 2.65 3.95 -8.56
N GLY A 68 2.69 2.61 -8.53
CA GLY A 68 3.94 1.87 -8.59
C GLY A 68 4.46 1.68 -10.02
N SER A 69 5.40 0.75 -10.18
CA SER A 69 6.04 0.42 -11.46
C SER A 69 5.10 -0.16 -12.52
N ASN A 70 3.93 -0.64 -12.13
CA ASN A 70 2.89 -1.13 -13.03
C ASN A 70 1.48 -0.88 -12.43
N PRO A 71 0.40 -1.05 -13.22
CA PRO A 71 -0.96 -0.76 -12.78
C PRO A 71 -1.47 -1.58 -11.58
N GLY A 72 -0.84 -2.72 -11.27
CA GLY A 72 -1.18 -3.60 -10.15
C GLY A 72 -0.42 -3.29 -8.86
N VAL A 73 0.32 -2.18 -8.81
CA VAL A 73 1.10 -1.76 -7.65
C VAL A 73 0.72 -0.34 -7.25
N THR A 74 0.52 -0.15 -5.95
CA THR A 74 0.38 1.17 -5.34
C THR A 74 1.41 1.31 -4.21
N GLU A 75 2.10 2.44 -4.14
CA GLU A 75 3.09 2.71 -3.11
C GLU A 75 2.55 3.78 -2.13
N LEU A 76 2.54 3.44 -0.85
CA LEU A 76 2.27 4.38 0.24
C LEU A 76 3.62 4.90 0.76
N ILE A 77 3.89 6.18 0.49
CA ILE A 77 5.08 6.86 1.01
C ILE A 77 4.83 7.18 2.48
N LEU A 78 5.64 6.62 3.38
CA LEU A 78 5.51 6.80 4.82
C LEU A 78 6.45 7.89 5.35
N ARG A 79 7.57 8.12 4.66
CA ARG A 79 8.58 9.13 5.00
C ARG A 79 9.16 9.77 3.74
N GLU A 80 9.54 11.04 3.86
CA GLU A 80 10.32 11.76 2.85
C GLU A 80 11.78 11.82 3.33
N LEU A 81 12.73 11.72 2.39
CA LEU A 81 14.16 11.89 2.65
C LEU A 81 14.51 13.37 2.77
#